data_AF-A0A227JCU9-F1
#
_entry.id   AF-A0A227JCU9-F1
#
_cell.length_a   1.000
_cell.length_b   1.000
_cell.length_c   1.000
_cell.angle_alpha   90.00
_cell.angle_beta   90.00
_cell.angle_gamma   90.00
#
_symmetry.space_group_name_H-M   'P 1'
#
loop_
_entity.id
_entity.type
_entity.pdbx_description
1 polymer ?
#
loop_
_entity_poly.entity_id
_entity_poly.type
_entity_poly.pdbx_seq_one_letter_code
_entity_poly.pdbx_strand_id
1 'polypeptide(L)' 'TQLKKDYPNQVWTSAVPIDTKFRDASLKHLPASHFASGSRGVFAYKQLLIYLERLAFDEQ' A
#
# COMPACT_ATOMS: atom_id res chain seq x y z
N THR A 1 3.77 -12.26 11.77
CA THR A 1 3.01 -11.54 12.82
C THR A 1 1.83 -12.38 13.23
N GLN A 2 1.40 -12.29 14.49
CA GLN A 2 0.25 -13.04 15.02
C GLN A 2 -1.01 -12.85 14.15
N LEU A 3 -1.25 -11.63 13.68
CA LEU A 3 -2.34 -11.29 12.74
C LEU A 3 -2.39 -12.16 11.46
N LYS A 4 -1.23 -12.49 10.87
CA LYS A 4 -1.17 -13.32 9.66
C LYS A 4 -1.49 -14.79 9.96
N LYS A 5 -1.28 -15.24 11.19
CA LYS A 5 -1.63 -16.59 11.64
C LYS A 5 -3.13 -16.69 11.92
N ASP A 6 -3.67 -15.66 12.55
CA ASP A 6 -5.07 -15.63 12.97
C ASP A 6 -6.02 -15.34 11.79
N TYR A 7 -5.56 -14.56 10.79
CA TYR A 7 -6.36 -14.12 9.63
C TYR A 7 -5.60 -14.28 8.30
N PRO A 8 -5.25 -15.52 7.91
CA PRO A 8 -4.38 -15.74 6.75
C PRO A 8 -4.99 -15.25 5.42
N ASN A 9 -6.31 -15.30 5.27
CA ASN A 9 -7.01 -14.94 4.03
C ASN A 9 -7.46 -13.47 3.98
N GLN A 10 -7.41 -12.76 5.12
CA GLN A 10 -7.90 -11.37 5.23
C GLN A 10 -6.74 -10.38 5.39
N VAL A 11 -5.51 -10.87 5.51
CA VAL A 11 -4.32 -10.04 5.71
C VAL A 11 -3.45 -10.11 4.48
N TRP A 12 -3.17 -8.94 3.90
CA TRP A 12 -2.24 -8.83 2.80
C TRP A 12 -0.84 -9.35 3.18
N THR A 13 -0.26 -10.17 2.32
CA THR A 13 1.04 -10.83 2.58
C THR A 13 2.20 -9.84 2.67
N SER A 14 2.08 -8.68 2.03
CA SER A 14 3.08 -7.60 2.08
C SER A 14 2.71 -6.51 3.10
N ALA A 15 3.50 -5.44 3.18
CA ALA A 15 3.28 -4.31 4.08
C ALA A 15 3.69 -2.99 3.42
N VAL A 16 3.05 -1.89 3.84
CA VAL A 16 3.47 -0.53 3.46
C VAL A 16 4.63 -0.12 4.38
N PRO A 17 5.81 0.21 3.84
CA PRO A 17 6.95 0.63 4.65
C PRO A 17 6.75 2.04 5.20
N ILE A 18 7.44 2.36 6.29
CA ILE A 18 7.53 3.73 6.79
C ILE A 18 8.33 4.56 5.78
N ASP A 19 7.66 5.49 5.09
CA ASP A 19 8.26 6.34 4.06
C ASP A 19 8.03 7.82 4.40
N THR A 20 9.13 8.54 4.66
CA THR A 20 9.09 9.98 4.98
C THR A 20 8.61 10.82 3.80
N LYS A 21 8.66 10.30 2.57
CA LYS A 21 8.17 11.01 1.37
C LYS A 21 6.67 11.27 1.40
N PHE A 22 5.89 10.47 2.16
CA PHE A 22 4.48 10.78 2.39
C PHE A 22 4.30 12.08 3.16
N ARG A 23 5.09 12.27 4.22
CA ARG A 23 5.06 13.49 5.03
C ARG A 23 5.43 14.71 4.18
N ASP A 24 6.50 14.60 3.39
CA ASP A 24 6.95 15.68 2.51
C ASP A 24 5.90 16.03 1.44
N ALA A 25 5.23 15.02 0.88
CA ALA A 25 4.14 15.21 -0.09
C ALA A 25 2.95 15.95 0.55
N SER A 26 2.55 15.56 1.76
CA SER A 26 1.47 16.21 2.51
C SER A 26 1.78 17.68 2.83
N LEU A 27 3.02 18.00 3.21
CA LEU A 27 3.45 19.38 3.47
C LEU A 27 3.37 20.26 2.22
N LYS A 28 3.49 19.67 1.02
CA LYS A 28 3.33 20.37 -0.26
C LYS A 28 1.91 20.32 -0.81
N HIS A 29 0.96 19.73 -0.07
CA HIS A 29 -0.40 19.49 -0.53
C HIS A 29 -0.47 18.71 -1.86
N LEU A 30 0.47 17.78 -2.07
CA LEU A 30 0.54 16.94 -3.26
C LEU A 30 0.34 15.47 -2.91
N PRO A 31 -0.29 14.66 -3.78
CA PRO A 31 -0.31 13.23 -3.60
C PRO A 31 1.10 12.66 -3.77
N ALA A 32 1.43 11.62 -2.98
CA ALA A 32 2.75 11.03 -2.98
C ALA A 32 3.18 10.46 -4.33
N SER A 33 2.22 10.00 -5.15
CA SER A 33 2.46 9.56 -6.54
C SER A 33 3.01 10.68 -7.42
N HIS A 34 2.56 11.92 -7.21
CA HIS A 34 3.01 13.09 -7.98
C HIS A 34 4.27 13.72 -7.37
N PHE A 35 4.40 13.69 -6.05
CA PHE A 35 5.56 14.25 -5.35
C PHE A 35 6.81 13.36 -5.44
N ALA A 36 6.65 12.04 -5.26
CA ALA A 36 7.72 11.07 -5.21
C ALA A 36 7.25 9.72 -5.78
N SER A 37 7.01 9.69 -7.09
CA SER A 37 6.55 8.51 -7.83
C SER A 37 7.40 7.25 -7.62
N GLY A 38 8.72 7.41 -7.45
CA GLY A 38 9.67 6.32 -7.17
C GLY A 38 9.85 5.97 -5.69
N SER A 39 9.04 6.53 -4.79
CA SER A 39 9.13 6.22 -3.35
C SER A 39 8.69 4.79 -3.04
N ARG A 40 9.26 4.22 -1.98
CA ARG A 40 8.96 2.84 -1.56
C ARG A 40 7.49 2.72 -1.13
N GLY A 41 6.98 3.78 -0.52
CA GLY A 41 5.58 3.90 -0.15
C GLY A 41 4.63 3.89 -1.35
N VAL A 42 4.91 4.68 -2.40
CA VAL A 42 4.08 4.69 -3.62
C VAL A 42 4.07 3.33 -4.30
N PHE A 43 5.22 2.66 -4.36
CA PHE A 43 5.29 1.30 -4.89
C PHE A 43 4.45 0.31 -4.06
N ALA A 44 4.50 0.39 -2.73
CA ALA A 44 3.71 -0.48 -1.86
C ALA A 44 2.20 -0.26 -2.04
N TYR A 45 1.73 0.98 -2.17
CA TYR A 45 0.32 1.26 -2.45
C TYR A 45 -0.12 0.75 -3.81
N LYS A 46 0.75 0.82 -4.84
CA LYS A 46 0.45 0.23 -6.15
C LYS A 46 0.25 -1.29 -6.05
N GLN A 47 1.12 -1.98 -5.31
CA GLN A 47 0.98 -3.43 -5.10
C GLN A 47 -0.27 -3.77 -4.27
N LEU A 48 -0.59 -2.96 -3.27
CA LEU A 48 -1.81 -3.13 -2.48
C LEU A 48 -3.05 -2.97 -3.35
N LEU A 49 -3.09 -1.95 -4.22
CA LEU A 49 -4.21 -1.74 -5.13
C LEU A 49 -4.43 -2.94 -6.05
N ILE A 50 -3.37 -3.45 -6.69
CA ILE A 50 -3.44 -4.65 -7.54
C ILE A 50 -3.95 -5.87 -6.75
N TYR A 51 -3.53 -6.01 -5.49
CA TYR A 51 -4.01 -7.08 -4.63
C TYR A 51 -5.51 -6.96 -4.33
N LEU A 52 -5.99 -5.75 -4.01
CA LEU A 52 -7.41 -5.51 -3.74
C LEU A 52 -8.28 -5.67 -4.98
N GLU A 53 -7.80 -5.23 -6.15
CA GLU A 53 -8.50 -5.44 -7.43
C GLU A 53 -8.66 -6.93 -7.71
N ARG A 54 -7.59 -7.73 -7.57
CA ARG A 54 -7.66 -9.19 -7.73
C ARG A 54 -8.64 -9.82 -6.76
N LEU A 55 -8.60 -9.41 -5.49
CA LEU A 55 -9.50 -9.93 -4.47
C LEU A 55 -10.97 -9.60 -4.79
N ALA A 56 -11.25 -8.40 -5.31
CA ALA A 56 -12.59 -8.02 -5.74
C ALA A 56 -13.07 -8.79 -6.98
N PHE A 57 -12.16 -9.14 -7.90
CA PHE A 57 -12.48 -9.99 -9.07
C PHE A 57 -12.75 -11.44 -8.68
N ASP A 58 -12.00 -11.99 -7.71
CA ASP A 58 -12.16 -13.39 -7.27
C ASP A 58 -13.46 -13.62 -6.46
N GLU A 59 -14.10 -12.56 -5.95
CA GLU A 59 -15.39 -12.62 -5.27
C GLU A 59 -16.62 -12.62 -6.23
N GLN A 60 -16.42 -12.39 -7.53
CA GLN A 60 -17.48 -12.42 -8.56
C GLN A 60 -17.65 -13.80 -9.20
#